data_AF-G1KQZ4-F1
#
_entry.id   AF-G1KQZ4-F1
#
_cell.length_a   1.000
_cell.length_b   1.000
_cell.length_c   1.000
_cell.angle_alpha   90.00
_cell.angle_beta   90.00
_cell.angle_gamma   90.00
#
_symmetry.space_group_name_H-M   'P 1'
#
loop_
_entity.id
_entity.type
_entity.pdbx_description
1 polymer ?
#
loop_
_entity_poly.entity_id
_entity_poly.type
_entity_poly.pdbx_seq_one_letter_code
_entity_poly.pdbx_strand_id
1 'polypeptide(L)'
;MAASEELKFHEFDEAMDLLAVNANATTSSVGEQQSHTTVDMSSSYNEEPEPEEEDDKTELLSFQKKQSSFWTFEYYQAFFDVDTYQVLDRIKGSVLPVPGKNFIWHRLRHNPDLYGPFWICATLVFTLAISGNLSNFLEKMGSPSFHYSPQFHKVTIAAIVIYCYAWLVPLGLWGCLQWRKGAHVHTDAYTFLEMVCIYGYSLFVYIPTAILWLIPVPWLQWLLIVFAMGLSGSVLVLTFWPVIRADTKPAAFAILAIIISLHVLLAIGCKLYFFQKPNTTISPPVLHTTVAQHSRSTHPHLNTTAHLSI
;
A
#
# COMPACT_ATOMS: atom_id res chain seq x y z
N MET A 1 -14.74 -33.42 22.00
CA MET A 1 -14.29 -32.63 23.15
C MET A 1 -12.99 -33.24 23.63
N ALA A 2 -11.86 -32.64 23.26
CA ALA A 2 -10.52 -33.06 23.67
C ALA A 2 -9.97 -32.06 24.69
N ALA A 3 -9.20 -32.60 25.64
CA ALA A 3 -8.91 -32.07 26.96
C ALA A 3 -7.90 -30.90 26.99
N SER A 4 -7.97 -30.12 28.08
CA SER A 4 -7.23 -28.89 28.38
C SER A 4 -6.09 -29.09 29.38
N GLU A 5 -5.25 -30.12 29.19
CA GLU A 5 -4.19 -30.50 30.16
C GLU A 5 -2.83 -30.67 29.46
N GLU A 6 -2.41 -29.68 28.67
CA GLU A 6 -1.06 -29.67 28.09
C GLU A 6 -0.56 -28.23 28.00
N LEU A 7 -0.13 -27.66 29.13
CA LEU A 7 0.74 -26.47 29.25
C LEU A 7 1.05 -26.22 30.74
N LYS A 8 1.87 -27.09 31.32
CA LYS A 8 2.46 -26.88 32.65
C LYS A 8 3.94 -26.52 32.46
N PHE A 9 4.30 -25.27 32.73
CA PHE A 9 5.64 -24.71 32.52
C PHE A 9 6.57 -25.07 33.67
N HIS A 10 7.53 -25.96 33.42
CA HIS A 10 8.52 -26.43 34.40
C HIS A 10 9.69 -25.44 34.65
N GLU A 11 9.85 -24.42 33.81
CA GLU A 11 11.00 -23.48 33.89
C GLU A 11 10.89 -22.45 35.03
N PHE A 12 9.68 -22.17 35.54
CA PHE A 12 9.50 -21.13 36.56
C PHE A 12 9.81 -21.61 37.99
N ASP A 13 9.65 -22.91 38.26
CA ASP A 13 9.96 -23.47 39.59
C ASP A 13 11.49 -23.58 39.82
N GLU A 14 12.27 -23.86 38.76
CA GLU A 14 13.74 -23.96 38.85
C GLU A 14 14.41 -22.59 39.08
N ALA A 15 13.89 -21.53 38.43
CA ALA A 15 14.38 -20.17 38.65
C ALA A 15 14.06 -19.64 40.06
N MET A 16 12.93 -20.08 40.65
CA MET A 16 12.53 -19.67 42.01
C MET A 16 13.37 -20.38 43.09
N ASP A 17 13.75 -21.65 42.86
CA ASP A 17 14.62 -22.41 43.76
C ASP A 17 16.07 -21.87 43.77
N LEU A 18 16.57 -21.40 42.61
CA LEU A 18 17.92 -20.79 42.52
C LEU A 18 18.00 -19.41 43.20
N LEU A 19 16.90 -18.67 43.29
CA LEU A 19 16.83 -17.38 43.98
C LEU A 19 16.63 -17.53 45.51
N ALA A 20 16.05 -18.64 45.97
CA ALA A 20 15.89 -18.93 47.39
C ALA A 20 17.22 -19.33 48.08
N VAL A 21 18.22 -19.78 47.32
CA VAL A 21 19.49 -20.31 47.84
C VAL A 21 20.54 -19.24 48.20
N ASN A 22 20.43 -17.99 47.70
CA ASN A 22 21.46 -16.96 47.96
C ASN A 22 20.90 -15.60 48.39
N ALA A 23 20.12 -15.58 49.46
CA ALA A 23 19.50 -14.38 50.02
C ALA A 23 20.42 -13.47 50.87
N ASN A 24 21.77 -13.57 50.77
CA ASN A 24 22.67 -12.76 51.62
C ASN A 24 24.01 -12.30 51.00
N ALA A 25 24.09 -12.12 49.68
CA ALA A 25 25.28 -11.57 49.05
C ALA A 25 25.39 -10.04 49.26
N THR A 26 26.15 -9.65 50.28
CA THR A 26 26.55 -8.28 50.63
C THR A 26 27.54 -7.71 49.59
N THR A 27 27.30 -6.50 49.06
CA THR A 27 28.32 -5.75 48.30
C THR A 27 28.86 -4.57 49.11
N SER A 28 30.19 -4.57 49.24
CA SER A 28 31.05 -3.78 50.13
C SER A 28 31.08 -2.27 49.86
N SER A 29 31.29 -1.47 50.91
CA SER A 29 31.56 -0.03 50.92
C SER A 29 33.06 0.30 50.84
N VAL A 30 33.46 1.35 50.13
CA VAL A 30 34.69 2.20 50.26
C VAL A 30 34.42 3.45 49.38
N GLY A 31 34.71 4.73 49.67
CA GLY A 31 35.44 5.45 50.72
C GLY A 31 35.42 6.97 50.37
N GLU A 32 35.70 7.81 51.36
CA GLU A 32 35.60 9.29 51.41
C GLU A 32 36.37 10.11 50.35
N GLN A 33 35.85 11.31 50.04
CA GLN A 33 36.66 12.54 50.02
C GLN A 33 35.81 13.80 50.23
N GLN A 34 36.14 14.53 51.32
CA GLN A 34 35.66 15.87 51.67
C GLN A 34 36.25 16.94 50.73
N SER A 35 35.46 17.95 50.37
CA SER A 35 35.98 19.31 50.14
C SER A 35 34.96 20.35 50.57
N HIS A 36 35.45 21.26 51.40
CA HIS A 36 34.76 22.34 52.10
C HIS A 36 34.76 23.59 51.21
N THR A 37 33.64 24.28 51.01
CA THR A 37 33.63 25.72 50.70
C THR A 37 32.36 26.33 51.28
N THR A 38 32.56 27.38 52.08
CA THR A 38 31.59 28.16 52.84
C THR A 38 30.94 29.29 52.00
N VAL A 39 30.04 30.03 52.67
CA VAL A 39 29.34 31.30 52.34
C VAL A 39 28.06 31.13 51.47
N ASP A 40 26.89 31.70 51.76
CA ASP A 40 26.46 32.72 52.72
C ASP A 40 24.95 32.55 53.02
N MET A 41 24.50 33.01 54.18
CA MET A 41 23.11 33.01 54.63
C MET A 41 22.46 34.36 54.29
N SER A 42 21.42 34.37 53.47
CA SER A 42 20.42 35.46 53.50
C SER A 42 19.01 34.89 53.46
N SER A 43 18.29 35.15 54.54
CA SER A 43 16.88 34.87 54.79
C SER A 43 15.95 35.56 53.78
N SER A 44 14.94 34.85 53.28
CA SER A 44 13.58 35.39 53.21
C SER A 44 12.59 34.24 53.00
N TYR A 45 11.74 34.02 54.00
CA TYR A 45 10.56 33.17 53.87
C TYR A 45 9.56 33.85 52.93
N ASN A 46 9.01 33.10 51.98
CA ASN A 46 7.62 33.21 51.54
C ASN A 46 7.21 31.88 50.90
N GLU A 47 6.30 31.18 51.57
CA GLU A 47 5.52 30.06 51.02
C GLU A 47 4.48 30.61 50.04
N GLU A 48 4.39 30.06 48.83
CA GLU A 48 3.13 29.81 48.07
C GLU A 48 3.43 28.99 46.79
N PRO A 49 2.44 28.28 46.22
CA PRO A 49 2.61 26.90 45.74
C PRO A 49 3.11 26.77 44.29
N GLU A 50 3.75 25.63 44.05
CA GLU A 50 4.26 25.18 42.75
C GLU A 50 3.21 25.15 41.64
N PRO A 51 3.58 25.56 40.41
CA PRO A 51 3.09 24.93 39.21
C PRO A 51 4.04 23.78 38.83
N GLU A 52 3.45 22.60 38.68
CA GLU A 52 4.05 21.34 38.28
C GLU A 52 5.03 21.50 37.09
N GLU A 53 6.34 21.36 37.35
CA GLU A 53 7.38 21.21 36.33
C GLU A 53 7.30 19.81 35.71
N GLU A 54 6.39 19.63 34.76
CA GLU A 54 6.29 18.40 33.94
C GLU A 54 6.91 18.56 32.53
N ASP A 55 7.58 19.68 32.24
CA ASP A 55 8.09 20.01 30.89
C ASP A 55 9.55 19.55 30.67
N ASP A 56 10.42 19.67 31.68
CA ASP A 56 11.88 19.45 31.53
C ASP A 56 12.28 17.98 31.31
N LYS A 57 11.41 17.02 31.61
CA LYS A 57 11.67 15.59 31.33
C LYS A 57 11.37 15.19 29.89
N THR A 58 10.57 15.98 29.16
CA THR A 58 10.25 15.69 27.76
C THR A 58 11.34 16.18 26.81
N GLU A 59 12.06 17.25 27.17
CA GLU A 59 13.19 17.76 26.38
C GLU A 59 14.45 16.90 26.49
N LEU A 60 14.72 16.28 27.66
CA LEU A 60 15.90 15.42 27.83
C LEU A 60 15.80 14.03 27.20
N LEU A 61 14.59 13.56 26.87
CA LEU A 61 14.38 12.35 26.07
C LEU A 61 14.50 12.61 24.56
N SER A 62 14.53 13.86 24.13
CA SER A 62 14.74 14.24 22.74
C SER A 62 16.21 14.14 22.29
N PHE A 63 17.16 14.08 23.24
CA PHE A 63 18.59 14.24 22.96
C PHE A 63 19.35 12.97 22.52
N GLN A 64 18.73 11.79 22.48
CA GLN A 64 19.44 10.61 21.96
C GLN A 64 18.52 9.54 21.37
N LYS A 65 17.62 9.92 20.46
CA LYS A 65 17.15 8.94 19.47
C LYS A 65 18.31 8.69 18.50
N LYS A 66 19.24 7.82 18.90
CA LYS A 66 20.31 7.28 18.06
C LYS A 66 19.67 6.96 16.72
N GLN A 67 20.06 7.67 15.65
CA GLN A 67 19.51 7.42 14.32
C GLN A 67 19.70 5.92 14.05
N SER A 68 18.58 5.19 14.05
CA SER A 68 18.61 3.76 13.82
C SER A 68 19.19 3.55 12.44
N SER A 69 20.09 2.57 12.33
CA SER A 69 20.59 2.19 11.00
C SER A 69 19.40 1.80 10.14
N PHE A 70 19.41 2.14 8.85
CA PHE A 70 18.27 1.94 7.96
C PHE A 70 17.83 0.47 7.82
N TRP A 71 18.64 -0.48 8.29
CA TRP A 71 18.33 -1.91 8.32
C TRP A 71 17.60 -2.38 9.57
N THR A 72 17.46 -1.54 10.60
CA THR A 72 16.81 -1.96 11.84
C THR A 72 15.31 -1.77 11.77
N PHE A 73 14.58 -2.58 12.54
CA PHE A 73 13.13 -2.51 12.60
C PHE A 73 12.64 -1.15 13.11
N GLU A 74 13.35 -0.56 14.08
CA GLU A 74 13.04 0.73 14.69
C GLU A 74 13.09 1.88 13.67
N TYR A 75 13.95 1.78 12.65
CA TYR A 75 13.97 2.74 11.54
C TYR A 75 12.64 2.72 10.77
N TYR A 76 12.13 1.52 10.44
CA TYR A 76 10.88 1.39 9.69
C TYR A 76 9.65 1.66 10.55
N GLN A 77 9.68 1.29 11.83
CA GLN A 77 8.58 1.51 12.78
C GLN A 77 8.17 2.99 12.84
N ALA A 78 9.13 3.91 12.79
CA ALA A 78 8.86 5.35 12.79
C ALA A 78 7.97 5.83 11.62
N PHE A 79 7.99 5.16 10.47
CA PHE A 79 7.12 5.51 9.32
C PHE A 79 5.70 4.93 9.42
N PHE A 80 5.46 4.05 10.40
CA PHE A 80 4.14 3.49 10.71
C PHE A 80 3.54 4.06 12.00
N ASP A 81 4.34 4.77 12.79
CA ASP A 81 3.93 5.46 14.01
C ASP A 81 3.26 6.79 13.66
N VAL A 82 2.00 6.72 13.23
CA VAL A 82 1.21 7.88 12.80
C VAL A 82 -0.17 7.93 13.46
N ASP A 83 -0.61 9.14 13.79
CA ASP A 83 -1.96 9.35 14.30
C ASP A 83 -3.00 9.36 13.18
N THR A 84 -4.21 8.90 13.52
CA THR A 84 -5.37 8.92 12.63
C THR A 84 -5.63 10.30 12.01
N TYR A 85 -5.50 11.38 12.79
CA TYR A 85 -5.72 12.74 12.30
C TYR A 85 -4.71 13.15 11.22
N GLN A 86 -3.46 12.69 11.34
CA GLN A 86 -2.43 12.97 10.34
C GLN A 86 -2.78 12.30 9.00
N VAL A 87 -3.22 11.05 9.04
CA VAL A 87 -3.65 10.31 7.85
C VAL A 87 -4.87 10.98 7.21
N LEU A 88 -5.85 11.39 8.01
CA LEU A 88 -7.05 12.07 7.51
C LEU A 88 -6.75 13.43 6.89
N ASP A 89 -5.83 14.20 7.47
CA ASP A 89 -5.40 15.49 6.90
C ASP A 89 -4.69 15.30 5.55
N ARG A 90 -3.81 14.30 5.45
CA ARG A 90 -3.14 13.91 4.20
C ARG A 90 -4.14 13.47 3.13
N ILE A 91 -5.14 12.66 3.50
CA ILE A 91 -6.23 12.28 2.59
C ILE A 91 -7.01 13.51 2.13
N LYS A 92 -7.43 14.40 3.04
CA LYS A 92 -8.13 15.64 2.67
C LYS A 92 -7.29 16.51 1.72
N GLY A 93 -5.99 16.63 1.97
CA GLY A 93 -5.06 17.33 1.10
C GLY A 93 -4.91 16.69 -0.29
N SER A 94 -5.03 15.37 -0.39
CA SER A 94 -5.02 14.63 -1.68
C SER A 94 -6.34 14.74 -2.45
N VAL A 95 -7.46 14.99 -1.76
CA VAL A 95 -8.78 15.16 -2.39
C VAL A 95 -9.07 16.61 -2.72
N LEU A 96 -8.48 17.58 -2.01
CA LEU A 96 -8.68 19.00 -2.26
C LEU A 96 -7.32 19.69 -2.44
N PRO A 97 -6.71 19.58 -3.62
CA PRO A 97 -5.47 20.28 -3.90
C PRO A 97 -5.73 21.78 -3.99
N VAL A 98 -5.52 22.51 -2.90
CA VAL A 98 -5.66 23.97 -2.87
C VAL A 98 -4.34 24.62 -3.28
N PRO A 99 -4.29 25.36 -4.41
CA PRO A 99 -3.09 26.09 -4.81
C PRO A 99 -2.67 27.08 -3.73
N GLY A 100 -1.42 27.03 -3.29
CA GLY A 100 -0.87 27.96 -2.29
C GLY A 100 -0.99 27.52 -0.83
N LYS A 101 -1.82 26.52 -0.50
CA LYS A 101 -1.83 25.87 0.83
C LYS A 101 -0.91 24.66 0.86
N ASN A 102 0.34 24.85 0.43
CA ASN A 102 1.38 23.82 0.48
C ASN A 102 1.74 23.37 1.92
N PHE A 103 1.08 23.91 2.96
CA PHE A 103 1.33 23.58 4.36
C PHE A 103 1.16 22.09 4.69
N ILE A 104 0.18 21.40 4.09
CA ILE A 104 -0.02 19.94 4.29
C ILE A 104 1.18 19.18 3.71
N TRP A 105 1.60 19.55 2.49
CA TRP A 105 2.74 18.94 1.81
C TRP A 105 4.09 19.34 2.42
N HIS A 106 4.17 20.52 3.04
CA HIS A 106 5.32 20.96 3.81
C HIS A 106 5.46 20.16 5.12
N ARG A 107 4.34 19.88 5.80
CA ARG A 107 4.30 18.97 6.95
C ARG A 107 4.64 17.53 6.55
N LEU A 108 4.18 17.09 5.36
CA LEU A 108 4.54 15.78 4.81
C LEU A 108 6.04 15.63 4.55
N ARG A 109 6.67 16.71 4.07
CA ARG A 109 8.11 16.78 3.83
C ARG A 109 8.93 16.63 5.11
N HIS A 110 8.35 16.95 6.27
CA HIS A 110 9.05 16.83 7.55
C HIS A 110 8.88 15.43 8.16
N ASN A 111 7.71 14.80 7.98
CA ASN A 111 7.38 13.48 8.55
C ASN A 111 6.65 12.59 7.53
N PRO A 112 7.35 12.00 6.54
CA PRO A 112 6.74 11.05 5.62
C PRO A 112 6.26 9.79 6.36
N ASP A 113 5.21 9.16 5.86
CA ASP A 113 4.71 7.88 6.41
C ASP A 113 4.54 6.83 5.32
N LEU A 114 4.61 5.57 5.73
CA LEU A 114 4.32 4.40 4.90
C LEU A 114 2.97 3.75 5.23
N TYR A 115 2.39 4.07 6.40
CA TYR A 115 1.10 3.53 6.84
C TYR A 115 -0.02 3.85 5.84
N GLY A 116 -0.24 5.12 5.52
CA GLY A 116 -1.27 5.58 4.59
C GLY A 116 -1.12 4.96 3.20
N PRO A 117 0.03 5.13 2.52
CA PRO A 117 0.31 4.53 1.22
C PRO A 117 0.06 3.02 1.19
N PHE A 118 0.53 2.29 2.20
CA PHE A 118 0.34 0.85 2.29
C PHE A 118 -1.14 0.47 2.35
N TRP A 119 -1.91 1.07 3.26
CA TRP A 119 -3.33 0.74 3.47
C TRP A 119 -4.24 1.26 2.35
N ILE A 120 -3.94 2.43 1.77
CA ILE A 120 -4.64 2.95 0.60
C ILE A 120 -4.47 2.00 -0.59
N CYS A 121 -3.23 1.56 -0.86
CA CYS A 121 -2.97 0.59 -1.93
C CYS A 121 -3.70 -0.73 -1.69
N ALA A 122 -3.60 -1.30 -0.48
CA ALA A 122 -4.28 -2.56 -0.14
C ALA A 122 -5.80 -2.44 -0.33
N THR A 123 -6.41 -1.36 0.17
CA THR A 123 -7.85 -1.11 0.06
C THR A 123 -8.27 -0.96 -1.40
N LEU A 124 -7.49 -0.24 -2.20
CA LEU A 124 -7.74 -0.07 -3.63
C LEU A 124 -7.67 -1.40 -4.39
N VAL A 125 -6.68 -2.24 -4.08
CA VAL A 125 -6.52 -3.58 -4.67
C VAL A 125 -7.76 -4.44 -4.44
N PHE A 126 -8.20 -4.54 -3.17
CA PHE A 126 -9.40 -5.31 -2.85
C PHE A 126 -10.65 -4.70 -3.48
N THR A 127 -10.79 -3.38 -3.45
CA THR A 127 -11.94 -2.68 -4.04
C THR A 127 -12.02 -2.91 -5.54
N LEU A 128 -10.92 -2.78 -6.29
CA LEU A 128 -10.89 -3.05 -7.74
C LEU A 128 -11.24 -4.51 -8.05
N ALA A 129 -10.68 -5.46 -7.30
CA ALA A 129 -10.93 -6.87 -7.52
C ALA A 129 -12.37 -7.27 -7.19
N ILE A 130 -12.93 -6.78 -6.08
CA ILE A 130 -14.30 -7.05 -5.65
C ILE A 130 -15.29 -6.36 -6.60
N SER A 131 -15.16 -5.05 -6.83
CA SER A 131 -16.04 -4.29 -7.74
C SER A 131 -15.99 -4.84 -9.16
N GLY A 132 -14.80 -5.22 -9.65
CA GLY A 132 -14.64 -5.82 -10.97
C GLY A 132 -15.31 -7.20 -11.08
N ASN A 133 -15.22 -8.05 -10.04
CA ASN A 133 -15.95 -9.33 -10.03
C ASN A 133 -17.47 -9.13 -9.89
N LEU A 134 -17.90 -8.19 -9.04
CA LEU A 134 -19.31 -7.92 -8.80
C LEU A 134 -20.00 -7.28 -10.03
N SER A 135 -19.34 -6.35 -10.71
CA SER A 135 -19.84 -5.78 -11.96
C SER A 135 -20.10 -6.88 -13.01
N ASN A 136 -19.17 -7.83 -13.15
CA ASN A 136 -19.34 -8.99 -14.03
C ASN A 136 -20.50 -9.92 -13.60
N PHE A 137 -20.77 -10.02 -12.30
CA PHE A 137 -21.89 -10.81 -11.78
C PHE A 137 -23.23 -10.12 -12.02
N LEU A 138 -23.36 -8.83 -11.67
CA LEU A 138 -24.59 -8.04 -11.84
C LEU A 138 -25.07 -8.01 -13.29
N GLU A 139 -24.14 -7.90 -14.24
CA GLU A 139 -24.48 -7.87 -15.67
C GLU A 139 -24.93 -9.23 -16.22
N LYS A 140 -24.56 -10.34 -15.57
CA LYS A 140 -24.91 -11.71 -16.00
C LYS A 140 -26.07 -12.30 -15.18
N MET A 141 -26.50 -11.59 -14.14
CA MET A 141 -27.66 -11.93 -13.32
C MET A 141 -28.92 -11.89 -14.19
N GLY A 142 -29.36 -13.05 -14.66
CA GLY A 142 -30.49 -13.19 -15.58
C GLY A 142 -30.24 -14.13 -16.77
N SER A 143 -28.99 -14.57 -16.99
CA SER A 143 -28.69 -15.56 -18.03
C SER A 143 -28.83 -16.99 -17.48
N PRO A 144 -29.69 -17.86 -18.06
CA PRO A 144 -29.96 -19.21 -17.54
C PRO A 144 -28.75 -20.16 -17.63
N SER A 145 -27.69 -19.79 -18.34
CA SER A 145 -26.45 -20.58 -18.52
C SER A 145 -25.25 -20.06 -17.71
N PHE A 146 -25.45 -19.13 -16.76
CA PHE A 146 -24.35 -18.50 -16.04
C PHE A 146 -23.96 -19.27 -14.76
N HIS A 147 -22.82 -19.98 -14.82
CA HIS A 147 -22.12 -20.43 -13.63
C HIS A 147 -21.16 -19.34 -13.15
N TYR A 148 -21.42 -18.79 -11.97
CA TYR A 148 -20.52 -17.82 -11.35
C TYR A 148 -19.25 -18.52 -10.83
N SER A 149 -18.10 -18.06 -11.29
CA SER A 149 -16.79 -18.46 -10.77
C SER A 149 -15.99 -17.18 -10.44
N PRO A 150 -15.69 -16.92 -9.15
CA PRO A 150 -14.87 -15.80 -8.74
C PRO A 150 -13.48 -15.85 -9.38
N GLN A 151 -13.06 -14.76 -10.02
CA GLN A 151 -11.73 -14.67 -10.61
C GLN A 151 -10.73 -14.10 -9.60
N PHE A 152 -10.19 -14.96 -8.73
CA PHE A 152 -9.24 -14.57 -7.67
C PHE A 152 -7.95 -13.95 -8.21
N HIS A 153 -7.51 -14.35 -9.41
CA HIS A 153 -6.33 -13.77 -10.09
C HIS A 153 -6.41 -12.25 -10.27
N LYS A 154 -7.62 -11.66 -10.31
CA LYS A 154 -7.81 -10.21 -10.37
C LYS A 154 -7.19 -9.49 -9.17
N VAL A 155 -7.19 -10.10 -7.99
CA VAL A 155 -6.53 -9.54 -6.79
C VAL A 155 -5.02 -9.45 -7.02
N THR A 156 -4.41 -10.50 -7.54
CA THR A 156 -2.97 -10.53 -7.84
C THR A 156 -2.57 -9.47 -8.87
N ILE A 157 -3.34 -9.36 -9.97
CA ILE A 157 -3.06 -8.35 -11.01
C ILE A 157 -3.27 -6.94 -10.46
N ALA A 158 -4.33 -6.70 -9.67
CA ALA A 158 -4.53 -5.42 -9.01
C ALA A 158 -3.35 -5.09 -8.09
N ALA A 159 -2.91 -6.05 -7.27
CA ALA A 159 -1.77 -5.87 -6.37
C ALA A 159 -0.50 -5.49 -7.14
N ILE A 160 -0.16 -6.24 -8.18
CA ILE A 160 1.01 -5.94 -9.02
C ILE A 160 0.89 -4.53 -9.60
N VAL A 161 -0.21 -4.20 -10.27
CA VAL A 161 -0.38 -2.91 -10.94
C VAL A 161 -0.31 -1.74 -9.95
N ILE A 162 -1.05 -1.81 -8.84
CA ILE A 162 -1.14 -0.72 -7.86
C ILE A 162 0.18 -0.55 -7.09
N TYR A 163 0.78 -1.63 -6.57
CA TYR A 163 2.04 -1.52 -5.82
C TYR A 163 3.22 -1.20 -6.73
N CYS A 164 3.30 -1.75 -7.95
CA CYS A 164 4.34 -1.35 -8.89
C CYS A 164 4.22 0.14 -9.24
N TYR A 165 3.01 0.65 -9.45
CA TYR A 165 2.82 2.09 -9.66
C TYR A 165 3.25 2.91 -8.44
N ALA A 166 2.80 2.54 -7.24
CA ALA A 166 3.06 3.28 -6.00
C ALA A 166 4.54 3.27 -5.57
N TRP A 167 5.34 2.29 -6.00
CA TRP A 167 6.75 2.17 -5.61
C TRP A 167 7.72 2.48 -6.76
N LEU A 168 7.52 1.89 -7.94
CA LEU A 168 8.47 2.00 -9.05
C LEU A 168 8.41 3.37 -9.73
N VAL A 169 7.24 3.99 -9.83
CA VAL A 169 7.12 5.33 -10.45
C VAL A 169 7.82 6.38 -9.58
N PRO A 170 7.58 6.47 -8.26
CA PRO A 170 8.37 7.30 -7.35
C PRO A 170 9.87 7.01 -7.40
N LEU A 171 10.27 5.74 -7.47
CA LEU A 171 11.67 5.35 -7.54
C LEU A 171 12.34 5.86 -8.81
N GLY A 172 11.70 5.66 -9.97
CA GLY A 172 12.17 6.14 -11.26
C GLY A 172 12.23 7.67 -11.32
N LEU A 173 11.22 8.36 -10.79
CA LEU A 173 11.20 9.82 -10.70
C LEU A 173 12.31 10.33 -9.78
N TRP A 174 12.47 9.74 -8.59
CA TRP A 174 13.52 10.09 -7.64
C TRP A 174 14.91 9.87 -8.25
N GLY A 175 15.15 8.73 -8.89
CA GLY A 175 16.40 8.44 -9.60
C GLY A 175 16.68 9.41 -10.74
N CYS A 176 15.66 9.76 -11.54
CA CYS A 176 15.76 10.77 -12.59
C CYS A 176 16.13 12.15 -12.03
N LEU A 177 15.46 12.59 -10.96
CA LEU A 177 15.75 13.85 -10.29
C LEU A 177 17.16 13.84 -9.67
N GLN A 178 17.59 12.72 -9.09
CA GLN A 178 18.92 12.60 -8.48
C GLN A 178 20.04 12.63 -9.53
N TRP A 179 19.85 11.94 -10.65
CA TRP A 179 20.78 11.98 -11.79
C TRP A 179 20.99 13.41 -12.29
N ARG A 180 19.91 14.19 -12.34
CA ARG A 180 19.94 15.59 -12.82
C ARG A 180 20.49 16.57 -11.80
N LYS A 181 20.27 16.33 -10.51
CA LYS A 181 20.89 17.10 -9.40
C LYS A 181 22.42 17.01 -9.39
N GLY A 182 22.99 15.89 -9.86
CA GLY A 182 24.44 15.77 -10.04
C GLY A 182 25.06 16.86 -10.93
N ALA A 183 24.25 17.56 -11.74
CA ALA A 183 24.67 18.66 -12.59
C ALA A 183 24.37 20.07 -12.02
N HIS A 184 23.47 20.20 -11.04
CA HIS A 184 23.08 21.49 -10.44
C HIS A 184 22.95 21.35 -8.92
N VAL A 185 23.95 21.88 -8.20
CA VAL A 185 23.99 21.91 -6.74
C VAL A 185 22.98 22.96 -6.24
N HIS A 186 22.19 22.60 -5.22
CA HIS A 186 21.16 23.41 -4.51
C HIS A 186 19.71 23.28 -5.00
N THR A 187 19.11 22.10 -4.86
CA THR A 187 17.64 22.04 -4.73
C THR A 187 17.23 21.03 -3.67
N ASP A 188 16.40 21.54 -2.77
CA ASP A 188 15.67 20.93 -1.68
C ASP A 188 14.70 19.86 -2.22
N ALA A 189 15.23 18.70 -2.59
CA ALA A 189 14.46 17.67 -3.26
C ALA A 189 13.85 16.67 -2.28
N TYR A 190 12.67 16.17 -2.63
CA TYR A 190 11.97 15.19 -1.81
C TYR A 190 12.77 13.89 -1.67
N THR A 191 12.70 13.29 -0.48
CA THR A 191 13.22 11.94 -0.24
C THR A 191 12.39 10.90 -0.99
N PHE A 192 12.95 9.71 -1.22
CA PHE A 192 12.21 8.63 -1.89
C PHE A 192 10.90 8.28 -1.14
N LEU A 193 10.96 8.22 0.20
CA LEU A 193 9.79 7.92 1.02
C LEU A 193 8.72 9.00 0.94
N GLU A 194 9.10 10.29 0.88
CA GLU A 194 8.16 11.38 0.60
C GLU A 194 7.47 11.18 -0.74
N MET A 195 8.19 10.78 -1.79
CA MET A 195 7.61 10.50 -3.10
C MET A 195 6.61 9.35 -3.05
N VAL A 196 6.96 8.23 -2.41
CA VAL A 196 6.05 7.08 -2.22
C VAL A 196 4.81 7.50 -1.44
N CYS A 197 4.99 8.35 -0.43
CA CYS A 197 3.91 8.89 0.37
C CYS A 197 2.94 9.72 -0.48
N ILE A 198 3.45 10.71 -1.22
CA ILE A 198 2.68 11.55 -2.14
C ILE A 198 1.89 10.71 -3.15
N TYR A 199 2.55 9.74 -3.79
CA TYR A 199 1.91 8.87 -4.77
C TYR A 199 0.84 7.97 -4.12
N GLY A 200 1.13 7.39 -2.96
CA GLY A 200 0.18 6.55 -2.23
C GLY A 200 -1.10 7.29 -1.86
N TYR A 201 -0.99 8.50 -1.28
CA TYR A 201 -2.16 9.32 -0.94
C TYR A 201 -2.92 9.78 -2.19
N SER A 202 -2.22 10.11 -3.28
CA SER A 202 -2.88 10.48 -4.54
C SER A 202 -3.82 9.38 -5.06
N LEU A 203 -3.57 8.11 -4.74
CA LEU A 203 -4.41 7.00 -5.16
C LEU A 203 -5.73 6.88 -4.41
N PHE A 204 -5.91 7.58 -3.28
CA PHE A 204 -7.10 7.47 -2.45
C PHE A 204 -8.39 7.69 -3.22
N VAL A 205 -8.44 8.68 -4.13
CA VAL A 205 -9.63 8.99 -4.94
C VAL A 205 -10.10 7.83 -5.82
N TYR A 206 -9.20 6.90 -6.16
CA TYR A 206 -9.58 5.73 -6.95
C TYR A 206 -10.38 4.70 -6.15
N ILE A 207 -10.31 4.71 -4.82
CA ILE A 207 -11.10 3.79 -3.96
C ILE A 207 -12.60 4.06 -4.12
N PRO A 208 -13.14 5.26 -3.81
CA PRO A 208 -14.56 5.53 -4.03
C PRO A 208 -14.93 5.43 -5.51
N THR A 209 -14.03 5.84 -6.42
CA THR A 209 -14.26 5.74 -7.87
C THR A 209 -14.47 4.29 -8.32
N ALA A 210 -13.67 3.34 -7.83
CA ALA A 210 -13.79 1.93 -8.16
C ALA A 210 -15.09 1.29 -7.63
N ILE A 211 -15.65 1.81 -6.53
CA ILE A 211 -16.98 1.42 -6.04
C ILE A 211 -18.05 1.97 -6.99
N LEU A 212 -17.97 3.26 -7.35
CA LEU A 212 -18.94 3.89 -8.24
C LEU A 212 -18.97 3.28 -9.65
N TRP A 213 -17.84 2.74 -10.14
CA TRP A 213 -17.79 2.01 -11.42
C TRP A 213 -18.62 0.72 -11.44
N LEU A 214 -19.13 0.26 -10.29
CA LEU A 214 -20.09 -0.83 -10.23
C LEU A 214 -21.36 -0.53 -11.04
N ILE A 215 -21.73 0.74 -11.15
CA ILE A 215 -22.88 1.19 -11.94
C ILE A 215 -22.54 1.05 -13.44
N PRO A 216 -23.21 0.18 -14.21
CA PRO A 216 -22.85 -0.13 -15.60
C PRO A 216 -23.37 0.93 -16.58
N VAL A 217 -23.05 2.20 -16.30
CA VAL A 217 -23.43 3.35 -17.12
C VAL A 217 -22.16 3.93 -17.76
N PRO A 218 -21.92 3.69 -19.07
CA PRO A 218 -20.62 3.99 -19.70
C PRO A 218 -20.19 5.46 -19.58
N TRP A 219 -21.10 6.41 -19.86
CA TRP A 219 -20.78 7.84 -19.79
C TRP A 219 -20.38 8.28 -18.37
N LEU A 220 -21.05 7.72 -17.35
CA LEU A 220 -20.76 8.00 -15.95
C LEU A 220 -19.39 7.43 -15.56
N GLN A 221 -19.07 6.21 -15.98
CA GLN A 221 -17.76 5.61 -15.72
C GLN A 221 -16.61 6.44 -16.31
N TRP A 222 -16.76 6.92 -17.55
CA TRP A 222 -15.77 7.80 -18.18
C TRP A 222 -15.67 9.17 -17.49
N LEU A 223 -16.80 9.76 -17.08
CA LEU A 223 -16.81 11.00 -16.30
C LEU A 223 -16.04 10.83 -14.98
N LEU A 224 -16.27 9.72 -14.27
CA LEU A 224 -15.58 9.38 -13.03
C LEU A 224 -14.08 9.17 -13.24
N ILE A 225 -13.66 8.55 -14.37
CA ILE A 225 -12.23 8.46 -14.74
C ILE A 225 -11.63 9.85 -14.87
N VAL A 226 -12.26 10.74 -15.64
CA VAL A 226 -11.74 12.09 -15.86
C VAL A 226 -11.66 12.86 -14.55
N PHE A 227 -12.67 12.75 -13.70
CA PHE A 227 -12.69 13.40 -12.38
C PHE A 227 -11.58 12.87 -11.46
N ALA A 228 -11.46 11.55 -11.30
CA ALA A 228 -10.45 10.93 -10.45
C ALA A 228 -9.03 11.24 -10.93
N MET A 229 -8.80 11.14 -12.24
CA MET A 229 -7.52 11.45 -12.89
C MET A 229 -7.18 12.95 -12.76
N GLY A 230 -8.17 13.84 -12.90
CA GLY A 230 -7.97 15.27 -12.70
C GLY A 230 -7.57 15.58 -11.26
N LEU A 231 -8.28 15.00 -10.28
CA LEU A 231 -8.01 15.24 -8.86
C LEU A 231 -6.64 14.70 -8.43
N SER A 232 -6.41 13.41 -8.66
CA SER A 232 -5.16 12.74 -8.30
C SER A 232 -3.97 13.27 -9.10
N GLY A 233 -4.15 13.47 -10.41
CA GLY A 233 -3.13 14.06 -11.27
C GLY A 233 -2.76 15.48 -10.85
N SER A 234 -3.74 16.32 -10.49
CA SER A 234 -3.46 17.68 -10.02
C SER A 234 -2.65 17.71 -8.74
N VAL A 235 -2.86 16.78 -7.80
CA VAL A 235 -2.01 16.63 -6.59
C VAL A 235 -0.55 16.38 -6.98
N LEU A 236 -0.32 15.43 -7.89
CA LEU A 236 1.04 15.10 -8.34
C LEU A 236 1.67 16.29 -9.08
N VAL A 237 0.93 16.93 -9.98
CA VAL A 237 1.42 18.10 -10.73
C VAL A 237 1.77 19.23 -9.77
N LEU A 238 0.87 19.63 -8.88
CA LEU A 238 1.08 20.75 -7.98
C LEU A 238 2.23 20.50 -6.99
N THR A 239 2.38 19.25 -6.54
CA THR A 239 3.46 18.85 -5.63
C THR A 239 4.83 18.86 -6.32
N PHE A 240 4.91 18.33 -7.55
CA PHE A 240 6.21 18.22 -8.25
C PHE A 240 6.57 19.43 -9.10
N TRP A 241 5.60 20.26 -9.49
CA TRP A 241 5.84 21.49 -10.23
C TRP A 241 6.94 22.38 -9.64
N PRO A 242 6.94 22.72 -8.32
CA PRO A 242 7.98 23.58 -7.75
C PRO A 242 9.39 22.97 -7.81
N VAL A 243 9.50 21.64 -7.74
CA VAL A 243 10.80 20.94 -7.80
C VAL A 243 11.29 20.82 -9.23
N ILE A 244 10.40 20.48 -10.16
CA ILE A 244 10.75 20.20 -11.55
C ILE A 244 11.01 21.50 -12.34
N ARG A 245 10.30 22.59 -12.02
CA ARG A 245 10.46 23.89 -12.70
C ARG A 245 11.81 24.57 -12.46
N ALA A 246 12.56 24.12 -11.45
CA ALA A 246 13.91 24.62 -11.17
C ALA A 246 14.91 24.18 -12.24
N ASP A 247 14.57 23.15 -13.02
CA ASP A 247 15.36 22.67 -14.15
C ASP A 247 14.98 23.38 -15.47
N THR A 248 15.55 22.92 -16.57
CA THR A 248 15.24 23.37 -17.94
C THR A 248 13.78 23.13 -18.33
N LYS A 249 13.14 24.14 -18.92
CA LYS A 249 11.76 24.09 -19.41
C LYS A 249 11.40 22.81 -20.21
N PRO A 250 12.15 22.40 -21.26
CA PRO A 250 11.77 21.23 -22.05
C PRO A 250 11.73 19.96 -21.21
N ALA A 251 12.69 19.82 -20.31
CA ALA A 251 12.82 18.62 -19.51
C ALA A 251 11.82 18.61 -18.33
N ALA A 252 11.45 19.79 -17.82
CA ALA A 252 10.37 19.93 -16.87
C ALA A 252 9.02 19.47 -17.45
N PHE A 253 8.70 19.92 -18.67
CA PHE A 253 7.52 19.45 -19.39
C PHE A 253 7.59 17.96 -19.72
N ALA A 254 8.77 17.43 -20.07
CA ALA A 254 8.94 16.00 -20.33
C ALA A 254 8.64 15.14 -19.09
N ILE A 255 9.19 15.50 -17.92
CA ILE A 255 8.90 14.77 -16.67
C ILE A 255 7.41 14.85 -16.34
N LEU A 256 6.81 16.04 -16.45
CA LEU A 256 5.39 16.21 -16.17
C LEU A 256 4.51 15.38 -17.11
N ALA A 257 4.85 15.35 -18.40
CA ALA A 257 4.15 14.54 -19.39
C ALA A 257 4.24 13.04 -19.06
N ILE A 258 5.41 12.56 -18.60
CA ILE A 258 5.59 11.16 -18.16
C ILE A 258 4.72 10.85 -16.94
N ILE A 259 4.72 11.72 -15.92
CA ILE A 259 3.90 11.55 -14.71
C ILE A 259 2.41 11.45 -15.09
N ILE A 260 1.91 12.40 -15.90
CA ILE A 260 0.53 12.41 -16.35
C ILE A 260 0.22 11.15 -17.18
N SER A 261 1.10 10.78 -18.11
CA SER A 261 0.90 9.62 -18.99
C SER A 261 0.81 8.31 -18.21
N LEU A 262 1.70 8.10 -17.23
CA LEU A 262 1.66 6.92 -16.36
C LEU A 262 0.40 6.89 -15.49
N HIS A 263 -0.05 8.06 -15.03
CA HIS A 263 -1.27 8.17 -14.24
C HIS A 263 -2.54 7.89 -15.06
N VAL A 264 -2.60 8.41 -16.28
CA VAL A 264 -3.64 8.10 -17.27
C VAL A 264 -3.64 6.60 -17.58
N LEU A 265 -2.44 6.03 -17.82
CA LEU A 265 -2.29 4.61 -18.13
C LEU A 265 -2.79 3.73 -16.98
N LEU A 266 -2.52 4.10 -15.73
CA LEU A 266 -3.05 3.42 -14.56
C LEU A 266 -4.58 3.44 -14.55
N ALA A 267 -5.18 4.63 -14.66
CA ALA A 267 -6.63 4.81 -14.60
C ALA A 267 -7.36 4.05 -15.72
N ILE A 268 -6.89 4.24 -16.96
CA ILE A 268 -7.45 3.55 -18.13
C ILE A 268 -7.21 2.04 -18.02
N GLY A 269 -6.00 1.61 -17.67
CA GLY A 269 -5.65 0.20 -17.50
C GLY A 269 -6.57 -0.50 -16.49
N CYS A 270 -6.80 0.12 -15.33
CA CYS A 270 -7.74 -0.40 -14.32
C CYS A 270 -9.17 -0.49 -14.88
N LYS A 271 -9.69 0.57 -15.51
CA LYS A 271 -11.04 0.53 -16.08
C LYS A 271 -11.18 -0.53 -17.17
N LEU A 272 -10.21 -0.65 -18.07
CA LEU A 272 -10.25 -1.61 -19.17
C LEU A 272 -10.15 -3.05 -18.66
N TYR A 273 -9.26 -3.34 -17.72
CA TYR A 273 -9.04 -4.71 -17.25
C TYR A 273 -10.12 -5.21 -16.29
N PHE A 274 -10.55 -4.36 -15.34
CA PHE A 274 -11.49 -4.79 -14.29
C PHE A 274 -12.96 -4.63 -14.68
N PHE A 275 -13.28 -3.66 -15.54
CA PHE A 275 -14.66 -3.24 -15.84
C PHE A 275 -15.04 -3.28 -17.33
N GLN A 276 -14.09 -3.47 -18.25
CA GLN A 276 -14.40 -3.62 -19.68
C GLN A 276 -14.31 -5.09 -20.13
N LYS A 277 -15.21 -5.48 -21.02
CA LYS A 277 -15.30 -6.84 -21.56
C LYS A 277 -14.36 -6.97 -22.77
N PRO A 278 -13.73 -8.14 -22.98
CA PRO A 278 -13.37 -8.56 -24.33
C PRO A 278 -14.67 -8.63 -25.13
N ASN A 279 -14.73 -7.94 -26.28
CA ASN A 279 -15.79 -8.20 -27.24
C ASN A 279 -15.64 -9.66 -27.67
N THR A 280 -16.52 -10.54 -27.19
CA THR A 280 -16.65 -11.87 -27.76
C THR A 280 -17.18 -11.68 -29.17
N THR A 281 -16.28 -11.50 -30.13
CA THR A 281 -16.59 -11.71 -31.54
C THR A 281 -17.03 -13.15 -31.62
N ILE A 282 -18.33 -13.37 -31.75
CA ILE A 282 -18.91 -14.68 -32.02
C ILE A 282 -18.35 -15.07 -33.39
N SER A 283 -17.29 -15.88 -33.41
CA SER A 283 -16.95 -16.62 -34.62
C SER A 283 -18.19 -17.46 -34.96
N PRO A 284 -18.70 -17.39 -36.20
CA PRO A 284 -19.86 -18.19 -36.59
C PRO A 284 -19.54 -19.67 -36.32
N PRO A 285 -20.53 -20.48 -35.92
CA PRO A 285 -20.31 -21.89 -35.63
C PRO A 285 -19.69 -22.53 -36.87
N VAL A 286 -18.48 -23.08 -36.71
CA VAL A 286 -17.87 -23.93 -37.74
C VAL A 286 -18.79 -25.13 -37.87
N LEU A 287 -19.57 -25.15 -38.94
CA LEU A 287 -20.43 -26.26 -39.29
C LEU A 287 -19.52 -27.45 -39.60
N HIS A 288 -19.29 -28.31 -38.60
CA HIS A 288 -18.73 -29.62 -38.84
C HIS A 288 -19.74 -30.41 -39.68
N THR A 289 -19.57 -30.37 -40.99
CA THR A 289 -20.22 -31.30 -41.90
C THR A 289 -19.60 -32.66 -41.64
N THR A 290 -20.19 -33.41 -40.72
CA THR A 290 -19.89 -34.84 -40.54
C THR A 290 -20.36 -35.56 -41.79
N VAL A 291 -19.44 -35.82 -42.72
CA VAL A 291 -19.65 -36.77 -43.81
C VAL A 291 -19.83 -38.15 -43.17
N ALA A 292 -21.06 -38.66 -43.20
CA ALA A 292 -21.37 -40.01 -42.79
C ALA A 292 -20.62 -41.01 -43.71
N GLN A 293 -19.55 -41.62 -43.20
CA GLN A 293 -18.99 -42.82 -43.82
C GLN A 293 -19.97 -43.98 -43.60
N HIS A 294 -20.70 -44.32 -44.66
CA HIS A 294 -21.53 -45.50 -44.76
C HIS A 294 -20.65 -46.76 -44.73
N SER A 295 -20.49 -47.36 -43.54
CA SER A 295 -19.85 -48.67 -43.40
C SER A 295 -20.87 -49.75 -43.78
N ARG A 296 -20.66 -50.36 -44.95
CA ARG A 296 -21.47 -51.42 -45.54
C ARG A 296 -21.16 -52.72 -44.78
N SER A 297 -22.09 -53.22 -43.96
CA SER A 297 -21.94 -54.52 -43.31
C SER A 297 -22.21 -55.65 -44.32
N THR A 298 -21.19 -56.47 -44.56
CA THR A 298 -21.33 -57.76 -45.25
C THR A 298 -21.53 -58.85 -44.21
N HIS A 299 -22.74 -59.43 -44.19
CA HIS A 299 -23.06 -60.69 -43.51
C HIS A 299 -22.32 -61.87 -44.18
N PRO A 300 -21.70 -62.79 -43.42
CA PRO A 300 -21.33 -64.10 -43.94
C PRO A 300 -22.48 -65.10 -43.77
N HIS A 301 -22.86 -65.75 -44.87
CA HIS A 301 -23.82 -66.83 -44.97
C HIS A 301 -23.15 -68.15 -44.53
N LEU A 302 -23.65 -68.79 -43.48
CA LEU A 302 -23.24 -70.14 -43.08
C LEU A 302 -23.92 -71.15 -44.03
N ASN A 303 -23.13 -71.95 -44.75
CA ASN A 303 -23.63 -73.05 -45.57
C ASN A 303 -23.19 -74.37 -44.91
N THR A 304 -24.16 -75.11 -44.36
CA THR A 304 -23.98 -76.46 -43.82
C THR A 304 -24.05 -77.46 -44.97
N THR A 305 -22.96 -78.16 -45.24
CA THR A 305 -22.92 -79.30 -46.17
C THR A 305 -22.78 -80.57 -45.35
N ALA A 306 -23.82 -81.41 -45.37
CA ALA A 306 -23.77 -82.78 -44.90
C ALA A 306 -23.09 -83.63 -45.99
N HIS A 307 -22.12 -84.47 -45.60
CA HIS A 307 -21.64 -85.57 -46.43
C HIS A 307 -21.54 -86.82 -45.57
N LEU A 308 -22.37 -87.82 -45.89
CA LEU A 308 -22.26 -89.21 -45.43
C LEU A 308 -20.98 -89.84 -46.01
N SER A 309 -20.34 -90.72 -45.24
CA SER A 309 -19.60 -91.89 -45.74
C SER A 309 -19.33 -92.88 -44.59
N ILE A 310 -20.02 -94.03 -44.68
CA ILE A 310 -19.74 -95.37 -44.10
C ILE A 310 -19.98 -95.55 -42.59
#